data_AF-G4QJ07-F1
#
_entry.id   AF-G4QJ07-F1
#
_cell.length_a   1.000
_cell.length_b   1.000
_cell.length_c   1.000
_cell.angle_alpha   90.00
_cell.angle_beta   90.00
_cell.angle_gamma   90.00
#
_symmetry.space_group_name_H-M   'P 1'
#
loop_
_entity.id
_entity.type
_entity.pdbx_description
1 polymer ?
#
loop_
_entity_poly.entity_id
_entity_poly.type
_entity_poly.pdbx_seq_one_letter_code
_entity_poly.pdbx_strand_id
1 'polypeptide(L)'
;MLIARLSQMGLSTENHMNNIKLIAASLLLSLCSLETVGAIQQENSASLFAEERPLEELPLETLIWQNRVLIVDAKTPANADILAKQFEARRNQMWDRRLIALLLVDDSVIELRFTQENMETFSTSASQSRSNNQQIAYSVSELRKRLNGKQSILIGLDGGTKSAFTLSSGRIDIEQVFADIDGMPMRKAR
;
A
#
# COMPACT_ATOMS: atom_id res chain seq x y z
N MET A 1 19.53 29.37 60.99
CA MET A 1 21.01 29.39 61.03
C MET A 1 21.49 28.87 59.68
N LEU A 2 22.21 29.74 58.95
CA LEU A 2 23.04 29.55 57.74
C LEU A 2 22.54 28.63 56.61
N ILE A 3 22.21 29.12 55.40
CA ILE A 3 23.01 29.91 54.42
C ILE A 3 24.25 29.18 53.92
N ALA A 4 24.34 29.16 52.59
CA ALA A 4 25.51 29.14 51.72
C ALA A 4 25.66 27.83 50.93
N ARG A 5 25.42 27.85 49.61
CA ARG A 5 26.25 28.51 48.55
C ARG A 5 27.55 27.73 48.37
N LEU A 6 28.12 27.53 47.20
CA LEU A 6 27.99 28.07 45.84
C LEU A 6 28.93 27.12 45.05
N SER A 7 28.54 26.67 43.86
CA SER A 7 28.99 27.29 42.61
C SER A 7 30.37 26.85 42.20
N GLN A 8 30.49 26.45 40.95
CA GLN A 8 31.15 27.21 39.90
C GLN A 8 31.43 26.26 38.73
N MET A 9 31.40 26.65 37.46
CA MET A 9 30.94 27.82 36.72
C MET A 9 31.47 27.57 35.30
N GLY A 10 30.84 28.17 34.29
CA GLY A 10 31.34 28.22 32.91
C GLY A 10 30.26 27.76 31.93
N LEU A 11 29.14 28.47 31.72
CA LEU A 11 29.01 29.76 31.00
C LEU A 11 29.75 29.76 29.66
N SER A 12 29.00 29.72 28.55
CA SER A 12 28.81 30.89 27.69
C SER A 12 27.83 30.59 26.54
N THR A 13 26.79 31.44 26.47
CA THR A 13 26.14 32.07 25.31
C THR A 13 26.91 31.96 23.98
N GLU A 14 26.34 31.89 22.77
CA GLU A 14 25.13 32.52 22.24
C GLU A 14 24.99 32.08 20.75
N ASN A 15 23.80 32.29 20.20
CA ASN A 15 23.50 32.61 18.80
C ASN A 15 23.31 31.54 17.71
N HIS A 16 22.13 31.73 17.09
CA HIS A 16 21.81 31.65 15.68
C HIS A 16 21.24 30.34 15.12
N MET A 17 19.90 30.39 14.95
CA MET A 17 19.22 30.20 13.66
C MET A 17 19.67 29.00 12.84
N ASN A 18 18.85 27.95 12.80
CA ASN A 18 18.05 27.65 11.59
C ASN A 18 17.21 26.39 11.75
N ASN A 19 16.11 26.39 11.00
CA ASN A 19 15.25 25.26 10.64
C ASN A 19 14.09 24.92 11.58
N ILE A 20 13.22 25.92 11.72
CA ILE A 20 11.83 25.90 11.24
C ILE A 20 11.13 24.52 11.28
N LYS A 21 10.29 24.42 12.31
CA LYS A 21 9.07 23.63 12.41
C LYS A 21 8.24 23.74 11.12
N LEU A 22 7.77 22.62 10.58
CA LEU A 22 6.52 22.63 9.82
C LEU A 22 5.78 21.31 10.01
N ILE A 23 4.98 21.29 11.08
CA ILE A 23 3.86 20.38 11.28
C ILE A 23 2.59 21.20 10.99
N ALA A 24 1.69 20.57 10.24
CA ALA A 24 0.24 20.80 10.16
C ALA A 24 -0.35 21.88 9.25
N ALA A 25 -1.50 21.45 8.69
CA ALA A 25 -2.68 22.20 8.27
C ALA A 25 -2.58 22.92 6.92
N SER A 26 -3.28 22.44 5.88
CA SER A 26 -4.73 22.57 5.65
C SER A 26 -5.14 23.94 5.13
N LEU A 27 -5.85 23.91 4.00
CA LEU A 27 -6.72 24.93 3.43
C LEU A 27 -6.08 26.28 3.07
N LEU A 28 -6.09 26.59 1.77
CA LEU A 28 -6.71 27.81 1.25
C LEU A 28 -6.87 27.69 -0.28
N LEU A 29 -8.00 27.12 -0.70
CA LEU A 29 -8.65 27.53 -1.93
C LEU A 29 -9.23 28.93 -1.67
N SER A 30 -8.71 29.96 -2.31
CA SER A 30 -9.42 31.23 -2.46
C SER A 30 -9.12 31.85 -3.82
N LEU A 31 -10.18 31.91 -4.59
CA LEU A 31 -10.45 32.69 -5.80
C LEU A 31 -9.76 34.06 -5.84
N CYS A 32 -9.19 34.41 -6.99
CA CYS A 32 -9.33 35.76 -7.56
C CYS A 32 -9.21 35.71 -9.09
N SER A 33 -10.25 36.26 -9.71
CA SER A 33 -10.56 36.38 -11.13
C SER A 33 -9.64 37.33 -11.91
N LEU A 34 -9.75 37.24 -13.26
CA LEU A 34 -9.73 38.32 -14.29
C LEU A 34 -8.51 39.28 -14.27
N GLU A 35 -7.81 39.65 -15.34
CA GLU A 35 -7.91 39.68 -16.80
C GLU A 35 -6.46 39.82 -17.30
N THR A 36 -6.14 39.44 -18.54
CA THR A 36 -5.43 40.29 -19.50
C THR A 36 -5.38 39.60 -20.86
N VAL A 37 -5.90 40.33 -21.85
CA VAL A 37 -5.94 40.06 -23.28
C VAL A 37 -4.53 40.15 -23.88
N GLY A 38 -4.18 39.24 -24.80
CA GLY A 38 -2.95 39.39 -25.59
C GLY A 38 -2.66 38.28 -26.60
N ALA A 39 -3.08 38.52 -27.85
CA ALA A 39 -2.42 38.13 -29.11
C ALA A 39 -2.19 36.63 -29.48
N ILE A 40 -3.09 36.14 -30.35
CA ILE A 40 -2.88 35.46 -31.64
C ILE A 40 -1.50 34.82 -31.91
N GLN A 41 -1.47 33.49 -32.06
CA GLN A 41 -0.96 32.87 -33.30
C GLN A 41 -1.54 31.46 -33.50
N GLN A 42 -2.23 31.32 -34.62
CA GLN A 42 -2.87 30.12 -35.13
C GLN A 42 -1.86 29.40 -36.03
N GLU A 43 -1.42 28.19 -35.67
CA GLU A 43 -0.87 27.24 -36.63
C GLU A 43 -1.35 25.81 -36.35
N ASN A 44 -2.17 25.35 -37.30
CA ASN A 44 -2.15 24.01 -37.90
C ASN A 44 -2.51 22.79 -37.03
N SER A 45 -3.81 22.49 -37.09
CA SER A 45 -4.40 21.17 -37.37
C SER A 45 -3.44 19.97 -37.47
N ALA A 46 -3.47 19.16 -36.41
CA ALA A 46 -3.42 17.71 -36.52
C ALA A 46 -4.36 17.11 -35.46
N SER A 47 -5.66 17.09 -35.77
CA SER A 47 -6.61 16.20 -35.09
C SER A 47 -6.30 14.77 -35.51
N LEU A 48 -5.22 14.21 -34.97
CA LEU A 48 -5.05 12.77 -34.97
C LEU A 48 -5.95 12.26 -33.85
N PHE A 49 -7.06 11.64 -34.26
CA PHE A 49 -7.84 10.76 -33.43
C PHE A 49 -6.89 9.78 -32.74
N ALA A 50 -6.50 10.10 -31.51
CA ALA A 50 -5.96 9.10 -30.61
C ALA A 50 -7.14 8.20 -30.32
N GLU A 51 -7.27 7.12 -31.10
CA GLU A 51 -8.04 5.95 -30.70
C GLU A 51 -7.66 5.66 -29.25
N GLU A 52 -8.60 5.97 -28.34
CA GLU A 52 -8.55 5.47 -26.98
C GLU A 52 -8.69 3.95 -27.10
N ARG A 53 -7.54 3.28 -27.28
CA ARG A 53 -7.48 1.83 -27.23
C ARG A 53 -8.09 1.43 -25.88
N PRO A 54 -9.13 0.59 -25.85
CA PRO A 54 -9.69 0.10 -24.61
C PRO A 54 -8.55 -0.48 -23.77
N LEU A 55 -8.51 -0.09 -22.49
CA LEU A 55 -7.59 -0.65 -21.51
C LEU A 55 -7.68 -2.17 -21.61
N GLU A 56 -6.60 -2.80 -22.04
CA GLU A 56 -6.45 -4.24 -21.93
C GLU A 56 -6.26 -4.51 -20.43
N GLU A 57 -7.38 -4.67 -19.73
CA GLU A 57 -7.41 -5.17 -18.36
C GLU A 57 -6.77 -6.55 -18.39
N LEU A 58 -5.49 -6.63 -18.02
CA LEU A 58 -4.84 -7.91 -17.85
C LEU A 58 -5.60 -8.67 -16.77
N PRO A 59 -6.21 -9.82 -17.10
CA PRO A 59 -6.95 -10.58 -16.12
C PRO A 59 -6.02 -10.98 -14.97
N LEU A 60 -6.57 -11.06 -13.77
CA LEU A 60 -5.86 -11.53 -12.57
C LEU A 60 -5.09 -12.83 -12.84
N GLU A 61 -5.57 -13.63 -13.81
CA GLU A 61 -5.00 -14.82 -14.45
C GLU A 61 -3.49 -14.75 -14.73
N THR A 62 -2.98 -13.57 -15.07
CA THR A 62 -1.55 -13.36 -15.35
C THR A 62 -0.66 -13.41 -14.09
N LEU A 63 -1.23 -13.25 -12.90
CA LEU A 63 -0.52 -13.28 -11.60
C LEU A 63 -0.64 -14.59 -10.85
N ILE A 64 -1.58 -15.44 -11.26
CA ILE A 64 -2.09 -16.52 -10.42
C ILE A 64 -1.16 -17.73 -10.38
N TRP A 65 0.15 -17.60 -10.48
CA TRP A 65 1.00 -18.78 -10.65
C TRP A 65 2.37 -18.70 -9.96
N GLN A 66 2.69 -17.59 -9.27
CA GLN A 66 3.99 -17.41 -8.62
C GLN A 66 3.93 -17.17 -7.12
N ASN A 67 2.84 -16.65 -6.59
CA ASN A 67 2.69 -16.41 -5.16
C ASN A 67 1.32 -16.85 -4.70
N ARG A 68 1.24 -17.29 -3.45
CA ARG A 68 -0.02 -17.35 -2.72
C ARG A 68 -0.39 -15.92 -2.37
N VAL A 69 -1.69 -15.62 -2.38
CA VAL A 69 -2.18 -14.26 -2.16
C VAL A 69 -3.12 -14.26 -0.98
N LEU A 70 -2.80 -13.50 0.05
CA LEU A 70 -3.72 -13.19 1.14
C LEU A 70 -4.38 -11.85 0.84
N ILE A 71 -5.68 -11.88 0.55
CA ILE A 71 -6.48 -10.66 0.38
C ILE A 71 -7.11 -10.34 1.73
N VAL A 72 -6.97 -9.10 2.20
CA VAL A 72 -7.51 -8.63 3.48
C VAL A 72 -8.25 -7.31 3.28
N ASP A 73 -9.52 -7.27 3.66
CA ASP A 73 -10.28 -6.03 3.79
C ASP A 73 -9.94 -5.36 5.12
N ALA A 74 -8.94 -4.47 5.09
CA ALA A 74 -8.45 -3.79 6.29
C ALA A 74 -9.45 -2.75 6.81
N LYS A 75 -10.38 -2.26 5.96
CA LYS A 75 -11.39 -1.22 6.23
C LYS A 75 -10.84 0.16 6.59
N THR A 76 -9.74 0.25 7.33
CA THR A 76 -9.14 1.52 7.80
C THR A 76 -7.62 1.50 7.62
N PRO A 77 -7.00 2.67 7.43
CA PRO A 77 -5.54 2.77 7.37
C PRO A 77 -4.84 2.27 8.65
N ALA A 78 -5.47 2.46 9.82
CA ALA A 78 -4.92 2.00 11.09
C ALA A 78 -4.84 0.46 11.16
N ASN A 79 -5.88 -0.24 10.69
CA ASN A 79 -5.84 -1.70 10.60
C ASN A 79 -4.81 -2.18 9.58
N ALA A 80 -4.65 -1.47 8.47
CA ALA A 80 -3.63 -1.81 7.48
C ALA A 80 -2.20 -1.70 8.07
N ASP A 81 -1.92 -0.67 8.87
CA ASP A 81 -0.63 -0.53 9.59
C ASP A 81 -0.43 -1.66 10.62
N ILE A 82 -1.46 -2.05 11.37
CA ILE A 82 -1.40 -3.18 12.30
C ILE A 82 -1.06 -4.48 11.56
N LEU A 83 -1.74 -4.75 10.43
CA LEU A 83 -1.49 -5.93 9.61
C LEU A 83 -0.09 -5.91 8.98
N ALA A 84 0.34 -4.76 8.45
CA ALA A 84 1.69 -4.60 7.89
C ALA A 84 2.76 -4.91 8.94
N LYS A 85 2.64 -4.35 10.15
CA LYS A 85 3.54 -4.66 11.27
C LYS A 85 3.48 -6.13 11.69
N GLN A 86 2.29 -6.72 11.68
CA GLN A 86 2.10 -8.14 12.00
C GLN A 86 2.82 -9.05 10.99
N PHE A 87 2.73 -8.74 9.70
CA PHE A 87 3.36 -9.50 8.64
C PHE A 87 4.87 -9.24 8.57
N GLU A 88 5.32 -8.01 8.80
CA GLU A 88 6.73 -7.66 8.89
C GLU A 88 7.45 -8.45 9.98
N ALA A 89 6.83 -8.58 11.16
CA ALA A 89 7.37 -9.39 12.26
C ALA A 89 7.56 -10.88 11.89
N ARG A 90 6.94 -11.34 10.80
CA ARG A 90 6.96 -12.72 10.30
C ARG A 90 7.49 -12.82 8.87
N ARG A 91 8.23 -11.79 8.41
CA ARG A 91 8.70 -11.64 7.03
C ARG A 91 9.32 -12.92 6.45
N ASN A 92 10.22 -13.58 7.18
CA ASN A 92 10.84 -14.83 6.73
C ASN A 92 9.79 -15.92 6.45
N GLN A 93 8.80 -16.09 7.33
CA GLN A 93 7.75 -17.09 7.15
C GLN A 93 6.81 -16.76 5.99
N MET A 94 6.57 -15.46 5.74
CA MET A 94 5.83 -14.98 4.56
C MET A 94 6.59 -15.30 3.27
N TRP A 95 7.90 -15.02 3.25
CA TRP A 95 8.81 -15.30 2.13
C TRP A 95 8.90 -16.79 1.81
N ASP A 96 9.17 -17.64 2.81
CA ASP A 96 9.32 -19.08 2.64
C ASP A 96 8.08 -19.73 2.01
N ARG A 97 6.90 -19.16 2.31
CA ARG A 97 5.59 -19.62 1.80
C ARG A 97 5.20 -18.98 0.48
N ARG A 98 6.03 -18.09 -0.08
CA ARG A 98 5.75 -17.28 -1.28
C ARG A 98 4.40 -16.56 -1.12
N LEU A 99 4.15 -15.99 0.04
CA LEU A 99 2.90 -15.32 0.38
C LEU A 99 3.05 -13.82 0.20
N ILE A 100 2.22 -13.22 -0.65
CA ILE A 100 2.02 -11.77 -0.72
C ILE A 100 0.72 -11.39 -0.03
N ALA A 101 0.64 -10.18 0.52
CA ALA A 101 -0.59 -9.67 1.12
C ALA A 101 -1.12 -8.46 0.34
N LEU A 102 -2.41 -8.46 0.04
CA LEU A 102 -3.13 -7.35 -0.57
C LEU A 102 -4.10 -6.79 0.47
N LEU A 103 -3.81 -5.59 0.96
CA LEU A 103 -4.64 -4.89 1.94
C LEU A 103 -5.54 -3.90 1.22
N LEU A 104 -6.86 -4.07 1.34
CA LEU A 104 -7.84 -3.14 0.81
C LEU A 104 -8.16 -2.10 1.88
N VAL A 105 -7.96 -0.83 1.53
CA VAL A 105 -8.33 0.34 2.34
C VAL A 105 -9.10 1.28 1.42
N ASP A 106 -10.38 1.49 1.72
CA ASP A 106 -11.27 2.28 0.86
C ASP A 106 -11.19 1.82 -0.61
N ASP A 107 -10.77 2.69 -1.54
CA ASP A 107 -10.60 2.39 -2.97
C ASP A 107 -9.14 2.23 -3.39
N SER A 108 -8.28 1.86 -2.43
CA SER A 108 -6.85 1.64 -2.62
C SER A 108 -6.45 0.22 -2.21
N VAL A 109 -5.40 -0.27 -2.85
CA VAL A 109 -4.76 -1.56 -2.54
C VAL A 109 -3.33 -1.31 -2.15
N ILE A 110 -2.95 -1.81 -0.98
CA ILE A 110 -1.57 -1.87 -0.52
C ILE A 110 -1.09 -3.30 -0.69
N GLU A 111 -0.17 -3.51 -1.61
CA GLU A 111 0.53 -4.77 -1.81
C GLU A 111 1.78 -4.81 -0.93
N LEU A 112 1.91 -5.89 -0.16
CA LEU A 112 3.08 -6.19 0.64
C LEU A 112 3.79 -7.40 0.04
N ARG A 113 5.02 -7.19 -0.42
CA ARG A 113 5.94 -8.24 -0.87
C ARG A 113 7.02 -8.44 0.16
N PHE A 114 7.43 -9.68 0.32
CA PHE A 114 8.43 -10.06 1.30
C PHE A 114 9.62 -10.64 0.57
N THR A 115 10.83 -10.24 0.96
CA THR A 115 12.09 -10.84 0.54
C THR A 115 12.81 -11.36 1.78
N GLN A 116 13.98 -11.99 1.57
CA GLN A 116 14.82 -12.44 2.69
C GLN A 116 15.40 -11.27 3.51
N GLU A 117 15.45 -10.07 2.95
CA GLU A 117 16.10 -8.91 3.56
C GLU A 117 15.09 -7.86 4.06
N ASN A 118 13.99 -7.67 3.34
CA ASN A 118 13.05 -6.57 3.58
C ASN A 118 11.59 -6.93 3.20
N MET A 119 10.67 -6.04 3.57
CA MET A 119 9.33 -5.98 3.00
C MET A 119 9.22 -4.75 2.11
N GLU A 120 8.68 -4.95 0.93
CA GLU A 120 8.40 -3.90 -0.04
C GLU A 120 6.90 -3.60 -0.03
N THR A 121 6.55 -2.32 0.00
CA THR A 121 5.16 -1.86 0.02
C THR A 121 4.86 -1.10 -1.25
N PHE A 122 3.84 -1.56 -2.00
CA PHE A 122 3.36 -0.92 -3.22
C PHE A 122 1.92 -0.48 -3.01
N SER A 123 1.66 0.81 -3.14
CA SER A 123 0.29 1.34 -3.08
C SER A 123 -0.22 1.60 -4.49
N THR A 124 -1.39 1.07 -4.79
CA THR A 124 -2.09 1.33 -6.05
C THR A 124 -3.47 1.87 -5.73
N SER A 125 -3.78 3.03 -6.31
CA SER A 125 -5.10 3.65 -6.20
C SER A 125 -5.80 3.59 -7.54
N ALA A 126 -7.12 3.42 -7.56
CA ALA A 126 -7.92 3.36 -8.79
C ALA A 126 -7.71 4.57 -9.73
N SER A 127 -7.19 5.69 -9.20
CA SER A 127 -6.91 6.93 -9.94
C SER A 127 -5.49 7.03 -10.54
N GLN A 128 -4.61 6.05 -10.34
CA GLN A 128 -3.23 6.07 -10.86
C GLN A 128 -2.89 4.77 -11.60
N SER A 129 -3.35 4.67 -12.84
CA SER A 129 -2.84 3.72 -13.83
C SER A 129 -2.18 4.54 -14.94
N ARG A 130 -0.84 4.65 -14.90
CA ARG A 130 0.07 5.08 -15.98
C ARG A 130 1.49 5.24 -15.41
N SER A 131 2.17 4.14 -15.13
CA SER A 131 3.62 4.15 -14.97
C SER A 131 4.20 2.93 -15.67
N ASN A 132 5.22 3.17 -16.50
CA ASN A 132 5.77 2.26 -17.50
C ASN A 132 6.56 1.05 -16.93
N ASN A 133 6.44 0.75 -15.65
CA ASN A 133 7.12 -0.38 -15.01
C ASN A 133 6.10 -1.32 -14.40
N GLN A 134 5.56 -2.28 -15.18
CA GLN A 134 4.88 -3.51 -14.73
C GLN A 134 4.13 -3.44 -13.38
N GLN A 135 3.45 -2.32 -13.11
CA GLN A 135 2.74 -2.15 -11.86
C GLN A 135 1.39 -2.79 -12.10
N ILE A 136 1.24 -4.01 -11.60
CA ILE A 136 0.01 -4.75 -11.77
C ILE A 136 -1.06 -4.02 -10.95
N ALA A 137 -1.89 -3.25 -11.64
CA ALA A 137 -3.00 -2.56 -11.03
C ALA A 137 -4.11 -3.58 -10.76
N TYR A 138 -4.29 -3.95 -9.49
CA TYR A 138 -5.42 -4.79 -9.09
C TYR A 138 -6.70 -3.97 -9.13
N SER A 139 -7.71 -4.45 -9.84
CA SER A 139 -9.04 -3.88 -9.75
C SER A 139 -9.64 -4.11 -8.37
N VAL A 140 -9.89 -3.03 -7.62
CA VAL A 140 -10.49 -3.09 -6.27
C VAL A 140 -11.85 -3.78 -6.31
N SER A 141 -12.66 -3.52 -7.34
CA SER A 141 -13.97 -4.12 -7.50
C SER A 141 -13.88 -5.64 -7.65
N GLU A 142 -12.91 -6.14 -8.40
CA GLU A 142 -12.67 -7.57 -8.55
C GLU A 142 -12.15 -8.20 -7.25
N LEU A 143 -11.22 -7.56 -6.54
CA LEU A 143 -10.76 -8.04 -5.23
C LEU A 143 -11.90 -8.10 -4.20
N ARG A 144 -12.76 -7.07 -4.15
CA ARG A 144 -13.95 -7.04 -3.27
C ARG A 144 -14.96 -8.13 -3.65
N LYS A 145 -15.18 -8.35 -4.94
CA LYS A 145 -16.01 -9.45 -5.44
C LYS A 145 -15.44 -10.81 -5.04
N ARG A 146 -14.12 -11.00 -5.14
CA ARG A 146 -13.43 -12.22 -4.74
C ARG A 146 -13.56 -12.49 -3.24
N LEU A 147 -13.46 -11.46 -2.41
CA LEU A 147 -13.71 -11.53 -0.96
C LEU A 147 -15.14 -12.00 -0.65
N ASN A 148 -16.13 -11.68 -1.49
CA ASN A 148 -17.53 -12.10 -1.35
C ASN A 148 -18.08 -11.89 0.08
N GLY A 149 -17.88 -10.68 0.61
CA GLY A 149 -18.31 -10.30 1.97
C GLY A 149 -17.45 -10.82 3.12
N LYS A 150 -16.42 -11.63 2.85
CA LYS A 150 -15.44 -12.09 3.86
C LYS A 150 -14.43 -10.98 4.16
N GLN A 151 -13.87 -11.01 5.36
CA GLN A 151 -12.85 -10.04 5.78
C GLN A 151 -11.46 -10.38 5.22
N SER A 152 -11.17 -11.66 5.02
CA SER A 152 -9.94 -12.09 4.36
C SER A 152 -10.12 -13.44 3.68
N ILE A 153 -9.37 -13.64 2.60
CA ILE A 153 -9.27 -14.92 1.90
C ILE A 153 -7.82 -15.23 1.52
N LEU A 154 -7.47 -16.50 1.56
CA LEU A 154 -6.21 -17.02 1.01
C LEU A 154 -6.48 -17.66 -0.35
N ILE A 155 -5.69 -17.25 -1.34
CA ILE A 155 -5.68 -17.79 -2.69
C ILE A 155 -4.40 -18.62 -2.86
N GLY A 156 -4.58 -19.87 -3.32
CA GLY A 156 -3.47 -20.78 -3.58
C GLY A 156 -2.73 -20.48 -4.89
N LEU A 157 -1.64 -21.20 -5.13
CA LEU A 157 -0.87 -21.13 -6.39
C LEU A 157 -1.64 -21.61 -7.62
N ASP A 158 -2.82 -22.19 -7.42
CA ASP A 158 -3.74 -22.65 -8.46
C ASP A 158 -4.90 -21.66 -8.72
N GLY A 159 -4.92 -20.52 -8.01
CA GLY A 159 -5.98 -19.51 -8.13
C GLY A 159 -7.26 -19.79 -7.38
N GLY A 160 -7.39 -20.98 -6.82
CA GLY A 160 -8.51 -21.33 -5.98
C GLY A 160 -8.46 -20.57 -4.66
N THR A 161 -9.60 -20.06 -4.21
CA THR A 161 -9.77 -19.64 -2.81
C THR A 161 -9.69 -20.87 -1.92
N LYS A 162 -8.78 -20.86 -0.95
CA LYS A 162 -8.49 -21.99 -0.07
C LYS A 162 -9.21 -21.87 1.26
N SER A 163 -9.05 -20.71 1.89
CA SER A 163 -9.56 -20.44 3.22
C SER A 163 -10.04 -19.00 3.33
N ALA A 164 -10.84 -18.74 4.35
CA ALA A 164 -11.29 -17.41 4.75
C ALA A 164 -10.96 -17.18 6.22
N PHE A 165 -10.58 -15.96 6.57
CA PHE A 165 -10.19 -15.60 7.92
C PHE A 165 -10.96 -14.37 8.39
N THR A 166 -11.23 -14.32 9.68
CA THR A 166 -11.80 -13.16 10.35
C THR A 166 -10.71 -12.31 10.95
N LEU A 167 -10.96 -11.01 11.03
CA LEU A 167 -10.10 -10.05 11.70
C LEU A 167 -10.66 -9.75 13.09
N SER A 168 -9.79 -9.80 14.10
CA SER A 168 -10.09 -9.36 15.47
C SER A 168 -9.17 -8.20 15.83
N SER A 169 -9.74 -7.04 16.14
CA SER A 169 -8.98 -5.83 16.48
C SER A 169 -7.90 -5.46 15.45
N GLY A 170 -8.24 -5.58 14.15
CA GLY A 170 -7.33 -5.29 13.05
C GLY A 170 -6.23 -6.32 12.83
N ARG A 171 -6.28 -7.49 13.48
CA ARG A 171 -5.31 -8.58 13.32
C ARG A 171 -5.94 -9.82 12.73
N ILE A 172 -5.15 -10.57 11.99
CA ILE A 172 -5.50 -11.90 11.49
C ILE A 172 -4.80 -12.98 12.32
N ASP A 173 -5.39 -14.17 12.45
CA ASP A 173 -4.66 -15.32 12.98
C ASP A 173 -3.68 -15.84 11.91
N ILE A 174 -2.47 -15.29 11.94
CA ILE A 174 -1.43 -15.61 10.96
C ILE A 174 -0.86 -17.01 11.13
N GLU A 175 -0.93 -17.60 12.32
CA GLU A 175 -0.48 -18.98 12.54
C GLU A 175 -1.45 -19.95 11.87
N GLN A 176 -2.75 -19.67 11.93
CA GLN A 176 -3.75 -20.43 11.16
C GLN A 176 -3.54 -20.29 9.65
N VAL A 177 -3.21 -19.08 9.17
CA VAL A 177 -2.89 -18.87 7.73
C VAL A 177 -1.70 -19.73 7.31
N PHE A 178 -0.64 -19.78 8.11
CA PHE A 178 0.53 -20.61 7.82
C PHE A 178 0.21 -22.10 7.88
N ALA A 179 -0.55 -22.55 8.88
CA ALA A 179 -1.00 -23.93 8.98
C ALA A 179 -1.81 -24.36 7.74
N ASP A 180 -2.71 -23.49 7.26
CA ASP A 180 -3.49 -23.75 6.06
C ASP A 180 -2.61 -23.85 4.81
N ILE A 181 -1.55 -23.04 4.71
CA ILE A 181 -0.58 -23.10 3.61
C ILE A 181 0.26 -24.38 3.66
N ASP A 182 0.75 -24.75 4.83
CA ASP A 182 1.63 -25.92 5.03
C ASP A 182 0.86 -27.23 4.84
N GLY A 183 -0.45 -27.23 5.13
CA GLY A 183 -1.36 -28.32 4.83
C GLY A 183 -1.69 -28.48 3.34
N MET A 184 -1.32 -27.51 2.48
CA MET A 184 -1.55 -27.64 1.05
C MET A 184 -0.55 -28.65 0.46
N PRO A 185 -1.01 -29.58 -0.41
CA PRO A 185 -0.08 -30.47 -1.08
C PRO A 185 0.90 -29.65 -1.90
N MET A 186 2.18 -29.68 -1.50
CA MET A 186 3.24 -29.28 -2.40
C MET A 186 3.13 -30.19 -3.62
N ARG A 187 2.82 -29.62 -4.79
CA ARG A 187 2.89 -30.37 -6.05
C ARG A 187 4.23 -31.10 -6.05
N LYS A 188 4.20 -32.44 -6.03
CA LYS A 188 5.41 -33.24 -6.22
C LYS A 188 6.01 -32.75 -7.52
N ALA A 189 7.22 -32.18 -7.46
CA ALA A 189 7.99 -31.88 -8.65
C ALA A 189 8.04 -33.18 -9.46
N ARG A 190 7.51 -33.15 -10.67
CA ARG A 190 7.77 -34.18 -11.67
C ARG A 190 9.08 -33.83 -12.34
#